data_AF-A0A933CZ44-F1
#
_entry.id   AF-A0A933CZ44-F1
#
_cell.length_a   1.000
_cell.length_b   1.000
_cell.length_c   1.000
_cell.angle_alpha   90.00
_cell.angle_beta   90.00
_cell.angle_gamma   90.00
#
_symmetry.space_group_name_H-M   'P 1'
#
loop_
_entity.id
_entity.type
_entity.pdbx_description
1 polymer ?
#
loop_
_entity_poly.entity_id
_entity_poly.type
_entity_poly.pdbx_seq_one_letter_code
_entity_poly.pdbx_strand_id
1 'polypeptide(L)'
;MDQLQIDVSTVAEAFREEADNCIAKTGQKTLVRLISLGSQRLFLKFYTARGPSRWIRGSARRRVLRAYANACRLNVLGIKTAPILAVILRDVERTGGCSGLVTLSLSPAKTLTLFFMEQLPVPGHEAARRVLIKRLSDFLCGLHDRGVYPKDFKDTNVLVRQCGDDHRFYIVDCDGLLFLRSLSRRRRMKNLAQIGITLGEALSPAERLLFLSAYANRYPELKMDLERVELGWKKAIERRQLQRDRLTTIRSRGL
;
A
#
# COMPACT_ATOMS: atom_id res chain seq x y z
N MET A 1 24.25 5.08 21.53
CA MET A 1 23.05 4.52 20.89
C MET A 1 21.89 4.86 21.81
N ASP A 2 21.11 5.89 21.49
CA ASP A 2 19.93 6.23 22.29
C ASP A 2 18.92 5.11 22.18
N GLN A 3 18.71 4.38 23.27
CA GLN A 3 17.57 3.48 23.40
C GLN A 3 16.31 4.34 23.37
N LEU A 4 15.60 4.27 22.26
CA LEU A 4 14.36 4.99 22.05
C LEU A 4 13.30 4.45 23.02
N GLN A 5 13.08 5.14 24.14
CA GLN A 5 11.96 4.84 25.03
C GLN A 5 10.69 5.46 24.44
N ILE A 6 9.79 4.62 23.94
CA ILE A 6 8.45 5.04 23.55
C ILE A 6 7.60 5.01 24.82
N ASP A 7 7.19 6.18 25.29
CA ASP A 7 6.26 6.25 26.42
C ASP A 7 4.90 5.67 26.03
N VAL A 8 4.56 4.57 26.71
CA VAL A 8 3.30 3.83 26.51
C VAL A 8 2.11 4.71 26.88
N SER A 9 2.26 5.65 27.81
CA SER A 9 1.20 6.56 28.23
C SER A 9 0.76 7.47 27.07
N THR A 10 1.72 8.04 26.33
CA THR A 10 1.43 8.90 25.16
C THR A 10 0.78 8.12 24.02
N VAL A 11 1.16 6.86 23.82
CA VAL A 11 0.49 5.97 22.85
C VAL A 11 -0.95 5.68 23.28
N ALA A 12 -1.18 5.53 24.59
CA ALA A 12 -2.51 5.32 25.16
C ALA A 12 -3.39 6.60 25.10
N GLU A 13 -2.83 7.79 25.27
CA GLU A 13 -3.53 9.07 25.14
C GLU A 13 -3.93 9.35 23.68
N ALA A 14 -3.00 9.14 22.74
CA ALA A 14 -3.29 9.19 21.30
C ALA A 14 -4.42 8.22 20.89
N PHE A 15 -4.56 7.11 21.63
CA PHE A 15 -5.66 6.17 21.48
C PHE A 15 -7.01 6.76 21.97
N ARG A 16 -7.00 7.56 23.03
CA ARG A 16 -8.20 8.05 23.76
C ARG A 16 -8.88 9.30 23.18
N GLU A 17 -8.28 10.00 22.21
CA GLU A 17 -8.81 11.21 21.50
C GLU A 17 -8.27 12.59 21.93
N GLU A 18 -7.30 12.68 22.85
CA GLU A 18 -6.86 13.98 23.41
C GLU A 18 -5.54 14.54 22.85
N ALA A 19 -4.98 13.97 21.78
CA ALA A 19 -3.75 14.52 21.21
C ALA A 19 -4.05 15.52 20.08
N ASP A 20 -3.88 16.82 20.38
CA ASP A 20 -4.02 17.97 19.46
C ASP A 20 -3.18 17.87 18.16
N ASN A 21 -2.25 16.91 18.08
CA ASN A 21 -1.34 16.70 16.95
C ASN A 21 -1.72 15.54 16.01
N CYS A 22 -2.99 15.10 16.00
CA CYS A 22 -3.45 13.96 15.19
C CYS A 22 -3.96 14.36 13.80
N ILE A 23 -3.24 14.00 12.73
CA ILE A 23 -3.84 13.98 11.38
C ILE A 23 -4.61 12.66 11.22
N ALA A 24 -5.95 12.74 11.18
CA ALA A 24 -6.82 11.57 11.07
C ALA A 24 -7.30 11.35 9.62
N LYS A 25 -7.06 10.16 9.07
CA LYS A 25 -7.74 9.65 7.88
C LYS A 25 -8.81 8.66 8.30
N THR A 26 -10.07 9.00 8.04
CA THR A 26 -11.23 8.19 8.42
C THR A 26 -11.78 7.42 7.21
N GLY A 27 -11.87 6.09 7.34
CA GLY A 27 -12.61 5.22 6.41
C GLY A 27 -13.79 4.53 7.12
N GLN A 28 -14.66 3.87 6.35
CA GLN A 28 -15.85 3.20 6.91
C GLN A 28 -15.55 2.13 7.97
N LYS A 29 -14.40 1.45 7.89
CA LYS A 29 -14.02 0.31 8.76
C LYS A 29 -12.66 0.46 9.45
N THR A 30 -11.99 1.58 9.19
CA THR A 30 -10.62 1.81 9.62
C THR A 30 -10.42 3.29 9.91
N LEU A 31 -9.80 3.61 11.03
CA LEU A 31 -9.32 4.95 11.35
C LEU A 31 -7.79 4.90 11.35
N VAL A 32 -7.13 5.86 10.73
CA VAL A 32 -5.67 6.00 10.77
C VAL A 32 -5.33 7.35 11.37
N ARG A 33 -4.52 7.37 12.43
CA ARG A 33 -3.97 8.59 13.04
C ARG A 33 -2.45 8.62 12.84
N LEU A 34 -1.91 9.77 12.50
CA LEU A 34 -0.48 10.04 12.56
C LEU A 34 -0.20 10.84 13.83
N ILE A 35 0.70 10.36 14.67
CA ILE A 35 1.17 11.07 15.87
C ILE A 35 2.68 11.33 15.78
N SER A 36 3.13 12.41 16.39
CA SER A 36 4.56 12.72 16.53
C SER A 36 4.97 12.50 17.99
N LEU A 37 6.00 11.67 18.20
CA LEU A 37 6.61 11.43 19.51
C LEU A 37 8.10 11.80 19.42
N GLY A 38 8.45 12.98 19.92
CA GLY A 38 9.77 13.58 19.70
C GLY A 38 10.06 13.74 18.20
N SER A 39 11.18 13.18 17.72
CA SER A 39 11.56 13.19 16.30
C SER A 39 10.89 12.10 15.45
N GLN A 40 10.21 11.14 16.09
CA GLN A 40 9.58 10.01 15.41
C GLN A 40 8.12 10.31 15.09
N ARG A 41 7.64 9.74 13.99
CA ARG A 41 6.23 9.77 13.63
C ARG A 41 5.67 8.35 13.64
N LEU A 42 4.52 8.14 14.25
CA LEU A 42 3.86 6.83 14.34
C LEU A 42 2.51 6.85 13.63
N PHE A 43 2.18 5.76 12.94
CA PHE A 43 0.85 5.51 12.42
C PHE A 43 0.10 4.55 13.33
N LEU A 44 -1.08 4.99 13.80
CA LEU A 44 -2.02 4.19 14.56
C LEU A 44 -3.18 3.81 13.63
N LYS A 45 -3.28 2.53 13.26
CA LYS A 45 -4.35 1.99 12.43
C LYS A 45 -5.34 1.22 13.29
N PHE A 46 -6.53 1.78 13.46
CA PHE A 46 -7.62 1.18 14.22
C PHE A 46 -8.59 0.47 13.29
N TYR A 47 -8.99 -0.73 13.68
CA TYR A 47 -9.96 -1.56 13.00
C TYR A 47 -11.25 -1.52 13.81
N THR A 48 -12.33 -1.04 13.18
CA THR A 48 -13.63 -0.88 13.84
C THR A 48 -14.60 -1.94 13.33
N ALA A 49 -15.42 -2.49 14.23
CA ALA A 49 -16.53 -3.35 13.86
C ALA A 49 -17.75 -2.46 13.49
N ARG A 50 -17.72 -1.84 12.31
CA ARG A 50 -18.83 -1.02 11.78
C ARG A 50 -19.69 -1.78 10.77
N GLY A 51 -20.97 -1.41 10.67
CA GLY A 51 -21.95 -2.05 9.76
C GLY A 51 -22.26 -3.50 10.16
N PRO A 52 -22.67 -4.38 9.23
CA PRO A 52 -23.04 -5.77 9.54
C PRO A 52 -21.96 -6.58 10.26
N SER A 53 -20.69 -6.17 10.14
CA SER A 53 -19.57 -6.82 10.84
C SER A 53 -19.57 -6.62 12.36
N ARG A 54 -20.39 -5.70 12.90
CA ARG A 54 -20.63 -5.55 14.35
C ARG A 54 -21.27 -6.80 14.97
N TRP A 55 -21.99 -7.58 14.16
CA TRP A 55 -22.65 -8.81 14.57
C TRP A 55 -21.68 -10.01 14.60
N ILE A 56 -20.48 -9.84 14.03
CA ILE A 56 -19.43 -10.87 14.04
C ILE A 56 -18.46 -10.55 15.18
N ARG A 57 -18.61 -11.28 16.29
CA ARG A 57 -17.75 -11.16 17.47
C ARG A 57 -16.26 -11.31 17.11
N GLY A 58 -15.45 -10.38 17.62
CA GLY A 58 -13.99 -10.38 17.46
C GLY A 58 -13.48 -10.02 16.06
N SER A 59 -14.31 -9.48 15.16
CA SER A 59 -13.90 -9.16 13.78
C SER A 59 -12.73 -8.16 13.70
N ALA A 60 -12.73 -7.10 14.53
CA ALA A 60 -11.64 -6.13 14.64
C ALA A 60 -10.34 -6.78 15.15
N ARG A 61 -10.42 -7.53 16.25
CA ARG A 61 -9.30 -8.30 16.84
C ARG A 61 -8.67 -9.24 15.82
N ARG A 62 -9.48 -10.04 15.12
CA ARG A 62 -9.01 -10.98 14.09
C ARG A 62 -8.30 -10.26 12.94
N ARG A 63 -8.74 -9.06 12.55
CA ARG A 63 -8.08 -8.27 11.49
C ARG A 63 -6.73 -7.72 11.93
N VAL A 64 -6.63 -7.18 13.15
CA VAL A 64 -5.35 -6.70 13.71
C VAL A 64 -4.34 -7.84 13.84
N LEU A 65 -4.75 -8.96 14.45
CA LEU A 65 -3.86 -10.10 14.62
C LEU A 65 -3.42 -10.68 13.27
N ARG A 66 -4.32 -10.70 12.27
CA ARG A 66 -3.97 -11.07 10.89
C ARG A 66 -2.96 -10.10 10.29
N ALA A 67 -3.16 -8.79 10.43
CA ALA A 67 -2.24 -7.78 9.91
C ALA A 67 -0.85 -7.91 10.54
N TYR A 68 -0.77 -8.11 11.86
CA TYR A 68 0.47 -8.37 12.59
C TYR A 68 1.16 -9.65 12.10
N ALA A 69 0.44 -10.78 12.08
CA ALA A 69 0.99 -12.05 11.62
C ALA A 69 1.49 -11.98 10.16
N ASN A 70 0.76 -11.28 9.29
CA ASN A 70 1.15 -11.08 7.90
C ASN A 70 2.40 -10.20 7.77
N ALA A 71 2.55 -9.14 8.58
CA ALA A 71 3.75 -8.33 8.61
C ALA A 71 4.98 -9.12 9.10
N CYS A 72 4.83 -9.94 10.14
CA CYS A 72 5.90 -10.84 10.60
C CYS A 72 6.32 -11.81 9.48
N ARG A 73 5.35 -12.37 8.73
CA ARG A 73 5.65 -13.24 7.58
C ARG A 73 6.39 -12.51 6.46
N LEU A 74 6.04 -11.25 6.17
CA LEU A 74 6.79 -10.45 5.20
C LEU A 74 8.25 -10.29 5.63
N ASN A 75 8.50 -9.99 6.91
CA ASN A 75 9.85 -9.83 7.45
C ASN A 75 10.67 -11.12 7.30
N VAL A 76 10.10 -12.28 7.61
CA VAL A 76 10.75 -13.60 7.42
C VAL A 76 11.10 -13.84 5.94
N LEU A 77 10.26 -13.37 5.02
CA LEU A 77 10.49 -13.51 3.57
C LEU A 77 11.45 -12.44 2.99
N GLY A 78 11.98 -11.55 3.83
CA GLY A 78 12.84 -10.43 3.42
C GLY A 78 12.09 -9.30 2.69
N ILE A 79 10.76 -9.30 2.75
CA ILE A 79 9.91 -8.27 2.14
C ILE A 79 9.68 -7.18 3.18
N LYS A 80 10.05 -5.94 2.84
CA LYS A 80 9.98 -4.83 3.78
C LYS A 80 8.52 -4.39 4.00
N THR A 81 8.20 -4.05 5.25
CA THR A 81 6.94 -3.41 5.65
C THR A 81 7.25 -2.39 6.74
N ALA A 82 6.24 -1.61 7.16
CA ALA A 82 6.41 -0.68 8.28
C ALA A 82 6.67 -1.46 9.57
N PRO A 83 7.73 -1.14 10.34
CA PRO A 83 7.98 -1.80 11.61
C PRO A 83 6.77 -1.64 12.53
N ILE A 84 6.32 -2.76 13.10
CA ILE A 84 5.23 -2.76 14.07
C ILE A 84 5.84 -2.60 15.46
N LEU A 85 5.37 -1.58 16.17
CA LEU A 85 5.82 -1.27 17.53
C LEU A 85 4.90 -1.89 18.58
N ALA A 86 3.59 -1.90 18.31
CA ALA A 86 2.62 -2.43 19.25
C ALA A 86 1.36 -2.94 18.55
N VAL A 87 0.71 -3.91 19.20
CA VAL A 87 -0.60 -4.42 18.86
C VAL A 87 -1.54 -4.10 20.02
N ILE A 88 -2.66 -3.45 19.73
CA ILE A 88 -3.63 -3.06 20.75
C ILE A 88 -4.88 -3.92 20.59
N LEU A 89 -5.12 -4.77 21.58
CA LEU A 89 -6.29 -5.63 21.65
C LEU A 89 -7.25 -5.08 22.72
N ARG A 90 -8.55 -5.04 22.40
CA ARG A 90 -9.60 -4.74 23.38
C ARG A 90 -10.49 -5.97 23.52
N ASP A 91 -10.75 -6.36 24.77
CA ASP A 91 -11.54 -7.55 25.12
C ASP A 91 -13.04 -7.28 25.27
N VAL A 92 -13.50 -6.02 25.32
CA VAL A 92 -14.90 -5.71 25.67
C VAL A 92 -15.83 -5.81 24.45
N GLU A 93 -16.65 -6.87 24.45
CA GLU A 93 -17.56 -7.27 23.35
C GLU A 93 -18.84 -6.43 23.22
N ARG A 94 -19.19 -5.58 24.19
CA ARG A 94 -20.51 -4.90 24.24
C ARG A 94 -20.56 -3.46 23.72
N THR A 95 -19.43 -2.78 23.53
CA THR A 95 -19.42 -1.34 23.16
C THR A 95 -18.45 -1.03 22.03
N GLY A 96 -18.78 -1.44 20.80
CA GLY A 96 -18.16 -0.87 19.59
C GLY A 96 -16.62 -0.84 19.55
N GLY A 97 -15.95 -1.73 20.28
CA GLY A 97 -14.51 -1.66 20.54
C GLY A 97 -13.67 -1.71 19.27
N CYS A 98 -12.59 -0.95 19.24
CA CYS A 98 -11.58 -0.99 18.18
C CYS A 98 -10.31 -1.71 18.66
N SER A 99 -9.69 -2.46 17.76
CA SER A 99 -8.33 -2.99 17.95
C SER A 99 -7.39 -2.19 17.05
N GLY A 100 -6.14 -2.01 17.47
CA GLY A 100 -5.19 -1.13 16.80
C GLY A 100 -3.87 -1.80 16.44
N LEU A 101 -3.20 -1.26 15.43
CA LEU A 101 -1.81 -1.54 15.10
C LEU A 101 -1.02 -0.24 15.12
N VAL A 102 0.10 -0.22 15.84
CA VAL A 102 1.01 0.93 15.91
C VAL A 102 2.25 0.61 15.10
N THR A 103 2.57 1.46 14.13
CA THR A 103 3.70 1.29 13.22
C THR A 103 4.57 2.54 13.16
N LEU A 104 5.87 2.36 12.94
CA LEU A 104 6.77 3.48 12.63
C LEU A 104 6.41 4.07 11.27
N SER A 105 6.42 5.39 11.17
CA SER A 105 6.36 6.08 9.90
C SER A 105 7.58 5.72 9.06
N LEU A 106 7.32 5.44 7.78
CA LEU A 106 8.36 5.17 6.80
C LEU A 106 8.89 6.45 6.13
N SER A 107 8.53 7.63 6.62
CA SER A 107 9.02 8.92 6.10
C SER A 107 10.55 8.90 5.95
N PRO A 108 11.11 9.38 4.81
CA PRO A 108 10.47 10.09 3.71
C PRO A 108 9.89 9.19 2.59
N ALA A 109 9.58 7.91 2.84
CA ALA A 109 8.96 7.03 1.84
C ALA A 109 7.61 7.59 1.35
N LYS A 110 7.32 7.42 0.05
CA LYS A 110 6.12 7.92 -0.62
C LYS A 110 5.39 6.79 -1.32
N THR A 111 4.09 6.93 -1.57
CA THR A 111 3.38 5.96 -2.42
C THR A 111 3.97 5.97 -3.82
N LEU A 112 3.83 4.86 -4.57
CA LEU A 112 4.41 4.77 -5.92
C LEU A 112 3.96 5.95 -6.80
N THR A 113 2.66 6.24 -6.86
CA THR A 113 2.13 7.33 -7.68
C THR A 113 2.75 8.68 -7.32
N LEU A 114 2.82 9.02 -6.02
CA LEU A 114 3.42 10.29 -5.60
C LEU A 114 4.91 10.34 -5.95
N PHE A 115 5.64 9.24 -5.73
CA PHE A 115 7.06 9.18 -6.06
C PHE A 115 7.31 9.34 -7.56
N PHE A 116 6.58 8.64 -8.42
CA PHE A 116 6.72 8.75 -9.86
C PHE A 116 6.25 10.11 -10.41
N MET A 117 5.27 10.76 -9.77
CA MET A 117 4.81 12.09 -10.18
C MET A 117 5.82 13.18 -9.81
N GLU A 118 6.45 13.11 -8.64
CA GLU A 118 7.48 14.07 -8.22
C GLU A 118 8.79 13.90 -8.98
N GLN A 119 9.13 12.66 -9.36
CA GLN A 119 10.19 12.34 -10.30
C GLN A 119 9.72 12.64 -11.73
N LEU A 120 9.15 13.84 -11.96
CA LEU A 120 8.70 14.32 -13.27
C LEU A 120 9.74 13.95 -14.34
N PRO A 121 9.34 13.73 -15.59
CA PRO A 121 10.29 13.53 -16.68
C PRO A 121 11.16 14.77 -16.86
N VAL A 122 12.22 14.86 -16.04
CA VAL A 122 13.27 15.85 -16.13
C VAL A 122 14.22 15.35 -17.20
N PRO A 123 14.49 16.14 -18.26
CA PRO A 123 15.45 15.76 -19.29
C PRO A 123 16.77 15.28 -18.67
N GLY A 124 17.27 14.13 -19.12
CA GLY A 124 18.50 13.50 -18.61
C GLY A 124 18.29 12.48 -17.48
N HIS A 125 17.08 12.33 -16.94
CA HIS A 125 16.77 11.33 -15.89
C HIS A 125 16.04 10.08 -16.42
N GLU A 126 15.91 9.93 -17.74
CA GLU A 126 15.19 8.83 -18.37
C GLU A 126 15.81 7.47 -18.03
N ALA A 127 17.14 7.39 -17.98
CA ALA A 127 17.85 6.17 -17.61
C ALA A 127 17.54 5.74 -16.17
N ALA A 128 17.60 6.67 -15.20
CA ALA A 128 17.29 6.42 -13.81
C ALA A 128 15.82 5.98 -13.63
N ARG A 129 14.90 6.62 -14.35
CA ARG A 129 13.48 6.30 -14.33
C ARG A 129 13.20 4.90 -14.90
N ARG A 130 13.88 4.50 -15.99
CA ARG A 130 13.81 3.14 -16.54
C ARG A 130 14.35 2.09 -15.57
N VAL A 131 15.43 2.39 -14.84
CA VAL A 131 15.97 1.52 -13.79
C VAL A 131 14.95 1.33 -12.67
N LEU A 132 14.32 2.40 -12.20
CA LEU A 132 13.28 2.34 -11.18
C LEU A 132 12.08 1.47 -11.60
N ILE A 133 11.62 1.60 -12.85
CA ILE A 133 10.52 0.79 -13.38
C ILE A 133 10.87 -0.70 -13.40
N LYS A 134 12.10 -1.04 -13.83
CA LYS A 134 12.59 -2.42 -13.79
C LYS A 134 12.66 -2.94 -12.36
N ARG A 135 13.19 -2.16 -11.41
CA ARG A 135 13.23 -2.54 -9.99
C ARG A 135 11.85 -2.73 -9.37
N LEU A 136 10.86 -1.93 -9.76
CA LEU A 136 9.47 -2.14 -9.34
C LEU A 136 8.91 -3.46 -9.89
N SER A 137 9.25 -3.81 -11.14
CA SER A 137 8.89 -5.08 -11.76
C SER A 137 9.54 -6.26 -11.02
N ASP A 138 10.84 -6.16 -10.73
CA ASP A 138 11.59 -7.15 -9.96
C ASP A 138 11.05 -7.32 -8.54
N PHE A 139 10.65 -6.23 -7.89
CA PHE A 139 9.98 -6.27 -6.59
C PHE A 139 8.68 -7.08 -6.66
N LEU A 140 7.85 -6.86 -7.68
CA LEU A 140 6.60 -7.60 -7.85
C LEU A 140 6.83 -9.08 -8.21
N CYS A 141 7.80 -9.36 -9.07
CA CYS A 141 8.26 -10.72 -9.34
C CYS A 141 8.69 -11.42 -8.04
N GLY A 142 9.52 -10.75 -7.22
CA GLY A 142 9.99 -11.27 -5.95
C GLY A 142 8.87 -11.52 -4.94
N LEU A 143 7.83 -10.68 -4.93
CA LEU A 143 6.62 -10.86 -4.12
C LEU A 143 5.86 -12.12 -4.55
N HIS A 144 5.64 -12.29 -5.86
CA HIS A 144 4.90 -13.41 -6.41
C HIS A 144 5.66 -14.74 -6.33
N ASP A 145 6.98 -14.73 -6.51
CA ASP A 145 7.86 -15.90 -6.35
C ASP A 145 7.83 -16.44 -4.91
N ARG A 146 7.70 -15.54 -3.93
CA ARG A 146 7.55 -15.88 -2.51
C ARG A 146 6.12 -16.25 -2.12
N GLY A 147 5.20 -16.38 -3.10
CA GLY A 147 3.83 -16.79 -2.82
C GLY A 147 2.97 -15.71 -2.15
N VAL A 148 3.39 -14.45 -2.14
CA VAL A 148 2.66 -13.36 -1.49
C VAL A 148 1.67 -12.75 -2.47
N TYR A 149 0.39 -12.75 -2.09
CA TYR A 149 -0.72 -12.22 -2.89
C TYR A 149 -1.49 -11.15 -2.11
N PRO A 150 -1.32 -9.86 -2.42
CA PRO A 150 -2.18 -8.81 -1.90
C PRO A 150 -3.58 -8.87 -2.52
N LYS A 151 -4.64 -8.98 -1.72
CA LYS A 151 -6.02 -9.03 -2.24
C LYS A 151 -6.47 -7.75 -2.95
N ASP A 152 -5.97 -6.61 -2.49
CA ASP A 152 -6.26 -5.28 -3.03
C ASP A 152 -4.95 -4.56 -3.36
N PHE A 153 -4.33 -4.95 -4.47
CA PHE A 153 -3.01 -4.45 -4.83
C PHE A 153 -3.10 -3.12 -5.58
N LYS A 154 -2.78 -2.03 -4.88
CA LYS A 154 -2.86 -0.65 -5.37
C LYS A 154 -1.53 0.04 -5.14
N ASP A 155 -1.27 1.07 -5.93
CA ASP A 155 -0.14 1.99 -5.79
C ASP A 155 0.03 2.56 -4.37
N THR A 156 -1.08 2.84 -3.68
CA THR A 156 -1.13 3.37 -2.32
C THR A 156 -0.71 2.37 -1.25
N ASN A 157 -0.69 1.06 -1.58
CA ASN A 157 -0.26 -0.02 -0.69
C ASN A 157 1.21 -0.39 -0.87
N VAL A 158 1.94 0.33 -1.73
CA VAL A 158 3.38 0.18 -1.91
C VAL A 158 4.03 1.54 -1.70
N LEU A 159 4.87 1.64 -0.68
CA LEU A 159 5.73 2.82 -0.49
C LEU A 159 7.11 2.56 -1.08
N VAL A 160 7.72 3.59 -1.63
CA VAL A 160 9.09 3.59 -2.11
C VAL A 160 9.89 4.67 -1.38
N ARG A 161 11.10 4.32 -0.98
CA ARG A 161 12.07 5.24 -0.39
C ARG A 161 13.36 5.17 -1.20
N GLN A 162 13.83 6.33 -1.66
CA GLN A 162 15.16 6.44 -2.24
C GLN A 162 16.22 6.38 -1.12
N CYS A 163 17.29 5.63 -1.36
CA CYS A 163 18.40 5.39 -0.44
C CYS A 163 19.70 5.43 -1.25
N GLY A 164 20.25 6.62 -1.46
CA GLY A 164 21.31 6.85 -2.45
C GLY A 164 20.80 6.51 -3.85
N ASP A 165 21.54 5.65 -4.56
CA ASP A 165 21.16 5.13 -5.88
C ASP A 165 20.19 3.93 -5.80
N ASP A 166 19.78 3.53 -4.60
CA ASP A 166 18.84 2.44 -4.38
C ASP A 166 17.40 2.88 -4.06
N HIS A 167 16.45 2.00 -4.34
CA HIS A 167 15.03 2.18 -4.06
C HIS A 167 14.53 1.01 -3.23
N ARG A 168 14.05 1.31 -2.02
CA ARG A 168 13.47 0.32 -1.13
C ARG A 168 11.95 0.38 -1.22
N PHE A 169 11.34 -0.74 -1.58
CA PHE A 169 9.90 -0.90 -1.62
C PHE A 169 9.38 -1.52 -0.32
N TYR A 170 8.28 -0.99 0.19
CA TYR A 170 7.61 -1.42 1.40
C TYR A 170 6.16 -1.74 1.09
N ILE A 171 5.71 -2.93 1.46
CA ILE A 171 4.27 -3.23 1.47
C ILE A 171 3.67 -2.57 2.71
N VAL A 172 2.67 -1.74 2.52
CA VAL A 172 1.82 -1.23 3.60
C VAL A 172 0.42 -1.83 3.47
N ASP A 173 -0.31 -1.83 4.58
CA ASP A 173 -1.55 -2.56 4.74
C ASP A 173 -1.43 -4.09 4.64
N CYS A 174 -1.05 -4.73 5.74
CA CYS A 174 -0.82 -6.16 5.80
C CYS A 174 -2.09 -7.01 6.02
N ASP A 175 -3.27 -6.43 6.26
CA ASP A 175 -4.45 -7.21 6.65
C ASP A 175 -5.07 -8.03 5.49
N GLY A 176 -4.83 -7.60 4.26
CA GLY A 176 -5.32 -8.18 3.02
C GLY A 176 -4.36 -9.13 2.32
N LEU A 177 -3.22 -9.47 2.93
CA LEU A 177 -2.22 -10.36 2.33
C LEU A 177 -2.60 -11.84 2.50
N LEU A 178 -2.40 -12.62 1.43
CA LEU A 178 -2.40 -14.08 1.45
C LEU A 178 -0.98 -14.59 1.19
N PHE A 179 -0.63 -15.65 1.90
CA PHE A 179 0.64 -16.38 1.73
C PHE A 179 0.29 -17.77 1.21
N LEU A 180 0.77 -18.07 0.01
CA LEU A 180 0.46 -19.26 -0.75
C LEU A 180 1.75 -20.01 -1.03
N ARG A 181 1.68 -21.32 -1.31
CA ARG A 181 2.86 -22.05 -1.80
C ARG A 181 3.36 -21.51 -3.13
N SER A 182 2.43 -21.13 -4.02
CA SER A 182 2.73 -20.46 -5.28
C SER A 182 1.51 -19.63 -5.74
N LEU A 183 1.77 -18.58 -6.52
CA LEU A 183 0.71 -17.82 -7.18
C LEU A 183 0.34 -18.45 -8.52
N SER A 184 -0.94 -18.72 -8.71
CA SER A 184 -1.47 -19.11 -10.02
C SER A 184 -1.36 -17.96 -11.03
N ARG A 185 -1.28 -18.31 -12.31
CA ARG A 185 -1.35 -17.39 -13.46
C ARG A 185 -2.47 -16.35 -13.30
N ARG A 186 -3.68 -16.80 -12.95
CA ARG A 186 -4.84 -15.93 -12.70
C ARG A 186 -4.60 -14.91 -11.58
N ARG A 187 -3.95 -15.29 -10.47
CA ARG A 187 -3.67 -14.38 -9.34
C ARG A 187 -2.62 -13.34 -9.72
N ARG A 188 -1.57 -13.73 -10.43
CA ARG A 188 -0.54 -12.82 -10.98
C ARG A 188 -1.19 -11.76 -11.88
N MET A 189 -2.00 -12.20 -12.85
CA MET A 189 -2.70 -11.29 -13.76
C MET A 189 -3.66 -10.36 -13.04
N LYS A 190 -4.39 -10.86 -12.03
CA LYS A 190 -5.26 -10.01 -11.21
C LYS A 190 -4.45 -8.93 -10.47
N ASN A 191 -3.32 -9.25 -9.86
CA ASN A 191 -2.51 -8.24 -9.18
C ASN A 191 -1.94 -7.21 -10.15
N LEU A 192 -1.42 -7.65 -11.30
CA LEU A 192 -0.93 -6.74 -12.34
C LEU A 192 -2.05 -5.82 -12.85
N ALA A 193 -3.23 -6.37 -13.11
CA ALA A 193 -4.40 -5.58 -13.50
C ALA A 193 -4.76 -4.52 -12.44
N GLN A 194 -4.77 -4.89 -11.15
CA GLN A 194 -5.11 -3.96 -10.06
C GLN A 194 -4.09 -2.81 -9.94
N ILE A 195 -2.79 -3.11 -9.90
CA ILE A 195 -1.79 -2.07 -9.64
C ILE A 195 -1.64 -1.11 -10.80
N GLY A 196 -1.67 -1.57 -12.05
CA GLY A 196 -1.48 -0.67 -13.19
C GLY A 196 -2.70 0.19 -13.52
N ILE A 197 -3.89 -0.16 -13.04
CA ILE A 197 -5.02 0.78 -13.06
C ILE A 197 -4.71 2.01 -12.18
N THR A 198 -4.07 1.81 -11.02
CA THR A 198 -3.76 2.91 -10.10
C THR A 198 -2.43 3.61 -10.40
N LEU A 199 -1.42 2.86 -10.84
CA LEU A 199 -0.09 3.36 -11.14
C LEU A 199 0.03 3.91 -12.57
N GLY A 200 -0.80 3.42 -13.49
CA GLY A 200 -0.69 3.75 -14.92
C GLY A 200 -0.99 5.20 -15.26
N GLU A 201 -1.49 6.00 -14.32
CA GLU A 201 -1.62 7.45 -14.46
C GLU A 201 -0.29 8.19 -14.24
N ALA A 202 0.62 7.60 -13.46
CA ALA A 202 1.96 8.16 -13.21
C ALA A 202 3.03 7.62 -14.17
N LEU A 203 2.67 6.66 -15.05
CA LEU A 203 3.56 6.03 -16.01
C LEU A 203 3.14 6.32 -17.44
N SER A 204 4.10 6.66 -18.30
CA SER A 204 3.86 6.81 -19.74
C SER A 204 3.50 5.44 -20.39
N PRO A 205 2.92 5.42 -21.60
CA PRO A 205 2.71 4.18 -22.35
C PRO A 205 3.97 3.31 -22.47
N ALA A 206 5.12 3.93 -22.78
CA ALA A 206 6.39 3.23 -22.91
C ALA A 206 6.89 2.64 -21.57
N GLU A 207 6.62 3.33 -20.47
CA GLU A 207 7.00 2.88 -19.12
C GLU A 207 6.15 1.70 -18.64
N ARG A 208 4.85 1.71 -18.97
CA ARG A 208 3.95 0.58 -18.71
C ARG A 208 4.40 -0.67 -19.48
N LEU A 209 4.76 -0.50 -20.75
CA LEU A 209 5.34 -1.57 -21.58
C LEU A 209 6.67 -2.08 -21.02
N LEU A 210 7.56 -1.18 -20.58
CA LEU A 210 8.82 -1.55 -19.96
C LEU A 210 8.61 -2.36 -18.68
N PHE A 211 7.66 -1.95 -17.82
CA PHE A 211 7.32 -2.67 -16.61
C PHE A 211 6.84 -4.09 -16.90
N LEU A 212 5.89 -4.24 -17.83
CA LEU A 212 5.33 -5.54 -18.21
C LEU A 212 6.36 -6.41 -18.95
N SER A 213 7.22 -5.82 -19.78
CA SER A 213 8.31 -6.53 -20.44
C SER A 213 9.34 -7.06 -19.45
N ALA A 214 9.74 -6.25 -18.46
CA ALA A 214 10.64 -6.71 -17.39
C ALA A 214 10.00 -7.86 -16.59
N TYR A 215 8.69 -7.81 -16.37
CA TYR A 215 7.95 -8.89 -15.70
C TYR A 215 7.89 -10.15 -16.60
N ALA A 216 7.67 -9.99 -17.91
CA ALA A 216 7.65 -11.08 -18.88
C ALA A 216 9.00 -11.80 -18.98
N ASN A 217 10.12 -11.09 -18.83
CA ASN A 217 11.45 -11.71 -18.83
C ASN A 217 11.62 -12.73 -17.70
N ARG A 218 10.93 -12.51 -16.56
CA ARG A 218 10.91 -13.45 -15.44
C ARG A 218 9.91 -14.60 -15.64
N TYR A 219 8.85 -14.37 -16.42
CA TYR A 219 7.79 -15.34 -16.71
C TYR A 219 7.42 -15.34 -18.21
N PRO A 220 8.28 -15.89 -19.09
CA PRO A 220 8.08 -15.83 -20.53
C PRO A 220 6.75 -16.46 -20.98
N GLU A 221 6.28 -17.47 -20.24
CA GLU A 221 5.02 -18.17 -20.48
C GLU A 221 3.77 -17.29 -20.30
N LEU A 222 3.92 -16.12 -19.67
CA LEU A 222 2.82 -15.19 -19.40
C LEU A 222 2.68 -14.08 -20.44
N LYS A 223 3.52 -14.05 -21.49
CA LYS A 223 3.57 -12.95 -22.48
C LYS A 223 2.19 -12.56 -23.03
N MET A 224 1.40 -13.53 -23.50
CA MET A 224 0.05 -13.28 -24.02
C MET A 224 -0.93 -12.74 -22.97
N ASP A 225 -0.78 -13.10 -21.69
CA ASP A 225 -1.63 -12.51 -20.65
C ASP A 225 -1.25 -11.07 -20.35
N LEU A 226 0.03 -10.77 -20.40
CA LEU A 226 0.54 -9.43 -20.14
C LEU A 226 0.05 -8.44 -21.20
N GLU A 227 -0.06 -8.86 -22.46
CA GLU A 227 -0.71 -8.08 -23.52
C GLU A 227 -2.19 -7.79 -23.19
N ARG A 228 -2.92 -8.77 -22.65
CA ARG A 228 -4.31 -8.56 -22.20
C ARG A 228 -4.38 -7.62 -21.01
N VAL A 229 -3.44 -7.72 -20.07
CA VAL A 229 -3.32 -6.80 -18.92
C VAL A 229 -3.06 -5.38 -19.42
N GLU A 230 -2.14 -5.19 -20.36
CA GLU A 230 -1.82 -3.89 -20.95
C GLU A 230 -3.05 -3.27 -21.62
N LEU A 231 -3.78 -4.05 -22.43
CA LEU A 231 -5.02 -3.59 -23.05
C LEU A 231 -6.07 -3.21 -22.00
N GLY A 232 -6.16 -3.98 -20.91
CA GLY A 232 -7.00 -3.68 -19.76
C GLY A 232 -6.63 -2.37 -19.08
N TRP A 233 -5.33 -2.10 -18.92
CA TRP A 233 -4.83 -0.84 -18.37
C TRP A 233 -5.21 0.34 -19.26
N LYS A 234 -4.98 0.26 -20.58
CA LYS A 234 -5.35 1.33 -21.54
C LYS A 234 -6.82 1.72 -21.40
N LYS A 235 -7.71 0.73 -21.51
CA LYS A 235 -9.17 0.94 -21.37
C LYS A 235 -9.58 1.52 -20.03
N ALA A 236 -8.96 1.07 -18.93
CA ALA A 236 -9.30 1.54 -17.59
C ALA A 236 -8.85 2.99 -17.34
N ILE A 237 -7.67 3.36 -17.85
CA ILE A 237 -7.11 4.71 -17.73
C ILE A 237 -7.94 5.70 -18.56
N GLU A 238 -8.25 5.36 -19.81
CA GLU A 238 -9.11 6.17 -20.69
C GLU A 238 -10.49 6.44 -20.05
N ARG A 239 -11.12 5.39 -19.50
CA ARG A 239 -12.41 5.53 -18.78
C ARG A 239 -12.31 6.50 -17.60
N ARG A 240 -11.20 6.48 -16.85
CA ARG A 240 -10.99 7.38 -15.71
C ARG A 240 -10.76 8.83 -16.14
N GLN A 241 -10.02 9.04 -17.22
CA GLN A 241 -9.83 10.37 -17.81
C GLN A 241 -11.17 10.95 -18.25
N LEU A 242 -11.96 10.22 -19.03
CA LEU A 242 -13.30 10.63 -19.46
C LEU A 242 -14.23 10.96 -18.28
N GLN A 243 -14.16 10.18 -17.19
CA GLN A 243 -14.94 10.45 -15.98
C GLN A 243 -14.51 11.75 -15.30
N ARG A 244 -13.21 12.06 -15.22
CA ARG A 244 -12.73 13.33 -14.68
C ARG A 244 -13.16 14.51 -15.55
N ASP A 245 -13.01 14.39 -16.86
CA ASP A 245 -13.33 15.46 -17.80
C ASP A 245 -14.83 15.81 -17.75
N ARG A 246 -15.69 14.80 -17.58
CA ARG A 246 -17.12 15.02 -17.33
C ARG A 246 -17.38 15.76 -16.02
N LEU A 247 -16.70 15.40 -14.94
CA LEU A 247 -16.87 16.03 -13.63
C LEU A 247 -16.33 17.47 -13.61
N THR A 248 -15.22 17.76 -14.29
CA THR A 248 -14.72 19.13 -14.45
C THR A 248 -15.65 19.97 -15.31
N THR A 249 -16.18 19.42 -16.41
CA THR A 249 -17.15 20.10 -17.28
C THR A 249 -18.45 20.43 -16.56
N ILE A 250 -18.96 19.54 -15.70
CA ILE A 250 -20.15 19.80 -14.88
C ILE A 250 -19.86 20.93 -13.86
N ARG A 251 -18.68 20.92 -13.23
CA ARG A 251 -18.29 21.96 -12.27
C ARG A 251 -18.08 23.32 -12.92
N SER A 252 -17.61 23.38 -14.18
CA SER A 252 -17.41 24.64 -14.90
C SER A 252 -18.68 25.21 -15.52
N ARG A 253 -19.77 24.42 -15.64
CA ARG A 253 -21.08 24.86 -16.17
C ARG A 253 -22.11 25.17 -15.07
N GLY A 254 -21.75 24.97 -13.80
CA GLY A 254 -22.58 25.26 -12.62
C GLY A 254 -22.22 26.57 -11.92
N LEU A 255 -21.58 27.50 -12.63
CA LEU A 255 -21.35 28.89 -12.24
C LEU A 255 -22.05 29.81 -13.25
#